data_AF-A0A0K6HTR6-F1
#
_entry.id   AF-A0A0K6HTR6-F1
#
_cell.length_a   1.000
_cell.length_b   1.000
_cell.length_c   1.000
_cell.angle_alpha   90.00
_cell.angle_beta   90.00
_cell.angle_gamma   90.00
#
_symmetry.space_group_name_H-M   'P 1'
#
loop_
_entity.id
_entity.type
_entity.pdbx_description
1 polymer ?
#
loop_
_entity_poly.entity_id
_entity_poly.type
_entity_poly.pdbx_seq_one_letter_code
_entity_poly.pdbx_strand_id
1 'polypeptide(L)'
;MEWSGNLFAVLKSALRGRPCEVFTESLKVQVADEAVFYPDVFVTCYGDDLRTDMLFRHPLLIAEVLSDSTQGYDRSLKFAMYRRIAELREYVLIDPDNLSVEVFRRNERGLFELHDFTGVAELELASVSLRVPMAELFEGVEPQPGA
;
A
#
# COMPACT_ATOMS: atom_id res chain seq x y z
N MET A 1 -9.07 9.00 0.09
CA MET A 1 -10.35 8.83 -0.64
C MET A 1 -10.18 8.83 -2.16
N GLU A 2 -9.71 9.89 -2.84
CA GLU A 2 -9.57 9.81 -4.31
C GLU A 2 -8.31 9.04 -4.75
N TRP A 3 -7.15 9.33 -4.15
CA TRP A 3 -5.88 8.66 -4.49
C TRP A 3 -5.86 7.15 -4.17
N SER A 4 -6.43 6.77 -3.03
CA SER A 4 -6.62 5.37 -2.65
C SER A 4 -7.53 4.65 -3.66
N GLY A 5 -8.55 5.34 -4.17
CA GLY A 5 -9.41 4.87 -5.26
C GLY A 5 -8.66 4.65 -6.58
N ASN A 6 -7.81 5.59 -6.99
CA ASN A 6 -6.99 5.45 -8.20
C ASN A 6 -6.05 4.26 -8.10
N LEU A 7 -5.29 4.15 -7.01
CA LEU A 7 -4.39 3.01 -6.79
C LEU A 7 -5.18 1.69 -6.77
N PHE A 8 -6.31 1.65 -6.07
CA PHE A 8 -7.17 0.47 -6.03
C PHE A 8 -7.63 0.07 -7.43
N ALA A 9 -8.12 1.01 -8.24
CA ALA A 9 -8.60 0.75 -9.59
C ALA A 9 -7.50 0.19 -10.50
N VAL A 10 -6.31 0.82 -10.47
CA VAL A 10 -5.13 0.38 -11.23
C VAL A 10 -4.74 -1.04 -10.84
N LEU A 11 -4.56 -1.30 -9.54
CA LEU A 11 -4.19 -2.61 -9.04
C LEU A 11 -5.26 -3.66 -9.36
N LYS A 12 -6.55 -3.34 -9.18
CA LYS A 12 -7.65 -4.28 -9.43
C LYS A 12 -7.76 -4.65 -10.90
N SER A 13 -7.51 -3.70 -11.79
CA SER A 13 -7.45 -3.95 -13.23
C SER A 13 -6.26 -4.84 -13.59
N ALA A 14 -5.06 -4.48 -13.13
CA ALA A 14 -3.81 -5.18 -13.43
C ALA A 14 -3.74 -6.60 -12.85
N LEU A 15 -4.43 -6.85 -11.73
CA LEU A 15 -4.44 -8.15 -11.05
C LEU A 15 -5.61 -9.04 -11.43
N ARG A 16 -6.49 -8.59 -12.34
CA ARG A 16 -7.62 -9.41 -12.79
C ARG A 16 -7.15 -10.73 -13.41
N GLY A 17 -7.67 -11.84 -12.90
CA GLY A 17 -7.31 -13.19 -13.37
C GLY A 17 -6.00 -13.74 -12.81
N ARG A 18 -5.32 -12.99 -11.93
CA ARG A 18 -4.16 -13.45 -11.14
C ARG A 18 -4.65 -14.01 -9.78
N PRO A 19 -3.82 -14.78 -9.05
CA PRO A 19 -4.21 -15.30 -7.73
C PRO A 19 -4.22 -14.23 -6.62
N CYS A 20 -4.13 -12.94 -6.97
CA CYS A 20 -4.02 -11.84 -6.03
C CYS A 20 -5.28 -10.99 -6.07
N GLU A 21 -5.78 -10.60 -4.90
CA GLU A 21 -6.94 -9.71 -4.77
C GLU A 21 -6.55 -8.43 -4.06
N VAL A 22 -7.21 -7.34 -4.47
CA VAL A 22 -7.00 -5.98 -3.97
C VAL A 22 -8.20 -5.59 -3.11
N PHE A 23 -7.90 -4.97 -1.98
CA PHE A 23 -8.86 -4.51 -1.00
C PHE A 23 -8.55 -3.08 -0.57
N THR A 24 -9.53 -2.41 0.03
CA THR A 24 -9.46 -1.01 0.45
C THR A 24 -10.16 -0.82 1.80
N GLU A 25 -9.82 0.28 2.50
CA GLU A 25 -10.34 0.99 3.70
C GLU A 25 -11.40 0.32 4.62
N SER A 26 -12.28 -0.53 4.11
CA SER A 26 -13.34 -1.23 4.85
C SER A 26 -12.92 -2.56 5.50
N LEU A 27 -11.71 -3.07 5.23
CA LEU A 27 -11.27 -4.39 5.70
C LEU A 27 -10.05 -4.30 6.62
N LYS A 28 -9.91 -5.31 7.48
CA LYS A 28 -8.96 -5.31 8.60
C LYS A 28 -7.74 -6.16 8.30
N VAL A 29 -6.56 -5.62 8.56
CA VAL A 29 -5.31 -6.40 8.63
C VAL A 29 -4.93 -6.61 10.09
N GLN A 30 -4.78 -7.87 10.49
CA GLN A 30 -4.29 -8.26 11.82
C GLN A 30 -2.79 -8.51 11.77
N VAL A 31 -2.06 -7.93 12.72
CA VAL A 31 -0.63 -8.11 12.89
C VAL A 31 -0.36 -8.84 14.20
N ALA A 32 0.29 -10.02 14.10
CA ALA A 32 0.81 -10.80 15.23
C ALA A 32 -0.19 -11.02 16.39
N ASP A 33 -1.48 -11.18 16.09
CA ASP A 33 -2.60 -11.24 17.05
C ASP A 33 -2.71 -10.04 18.04
N GLU A 34 -1.87 -9.02 17.92
CA GLU A 34 -1.74 -7.89 18.84
C GLU A 34 -2.49 -6.65 18.37
N ALA A 35 -2.49 -6.40 17.06
CA ALA A 35 -3.02 -5.16 16.50
C ALA A 35 -3.87 -5.42 15.26
N VAL A 36 -4.84 -4.54 15.05
CA VAL A 36 -5.71 -4.53 13.87
C VAL A 36 -5.69 -3.13 13.27
N PHE A 37 -5.41 -3.05 11.97
CA PHE A 37 -5.37 -1.80 11.22
C PHE A 37 -6.33 -1.84 10.04
N TYR A 38 -6.70 -0.66 9.57
CA TYR A 38 -7.45 -0.44 8.34
C TYR A 38 -6.52 0.28 7.37
N PRO A 39 -5.80 -0.46 6.51
CA PRO A 39 -4.99 0.15 5.47
C PRO A 39 -5.87 0.74 4.38
N ASP A 40 -5.39 1.80 3.73
CA ASP A 40 -6.12 2.43 2.63
C ASP A 40 -6.27 1.49 1.42
N VAL A 41 -5.17 0.81 1.05
CA VAL A 41 -5.16 -0.24 0.03
C VAL A 41 -4.23 -1.37 0.46
N PHE A 42 -4.61 -2.61 0.20
CA PHE A 42 -3.70 -3.74 0.35
C PHE A 42 -4.00 -4.84 -0.66
N VAL A 43 -2.99 -5.68 -0.89
CA VAL A 43 -3.05 -6.83 -1.81
C VAL A 43 -2.64 -8.08 -1.05
N THR A 44 -3.39 -9.16 -1.24
CA THR A 44 -3.00 -10.51 -0.79
C THR A 44 -3.13 -11.49 -1.94
N CYS A 45 -2.22 -12.45 -1.99
CA CYS A 45 -2.26 -13.57 -2.94
C CYS A 45 -2.42 -14.91 -2.22
N TYR A 46 -2.67 -14.87 -0.90
CA TYR A 46 -2.71 -16.04 -0.04
C TYR A 46 -4.14 -16.53 0.08
N GLY A 47 -4.38 -17.78 -0.30
CA GLY A 47 -5.72 -18.37 -0.28
C GLY A 47 -6.37 -18.39 1.10
N ASP A 48 -5.60 -18.30 2.19
CA ASP A 48 -6.12 -18.25 3.56
C ASP A 48 -6.85 -16.93 3.84
N ASP A 49 -6.30 -15.81 3.37
CA ASP A 49 -6.93 -14.50 3.42
C ASP A 49 -8.17 -14.43 2.51
N LEU A 50 -8.23 -15.23 1.45
CA LEU A 50 -9.33 -15.23 0.47
C LEU A 50 -10.52 -16.12 0.88
N ARG A 51 -10.39 -16.87 1.98
CA ARG A 51 -11.47 -17.73 2.53
C ARG A 51 -12.13 -17.12 3.77
N THR A 52 -11.70 -15.94 4.20
CA THR A 52 -12.20 -15.20 5.37
C THR A 52 -12.90 -13.94 4.91
N ASP A 53 -13.97 -13.56 5.60
CA ASP A 53 -14.84 -12.47 5.13
C ASP A 53 -14.37 -11.08 5.60
N MET A 54 -13.50 -10.97 6.62
CA MET A 54 -13.25 -9.67 7.26
C MET A 54 -11.89 -9.44 7.93
N LEU A 55 -11.02 -10.46 8.06
CA LEU A 55 -9.75 -10.32 8.77
C LEU A 55 -8.60 -10.97 8.00
N PHE A 56 -7.67 -10.14 7.54
CA PHE A 56 -6.53 -10.50 6.70
C PHE A 56 -5.26 -10.54 7.53
N ARG A 57 -4.39 -11.52 7.25
CA ARG A 57 -3.16 -11.78 8.01
C ARG A 57 -1.92 -11.87 7.12
N HIS A 58 -2.10 -12.03 5.81
CA HIS A 58 -1.02 -12.28 4.87
C HIS A 58 -0.97 -11.27 3.70
N PRO A 59 -1.09 -9.95 3.94
CA PRO A 59 -0.92 -8.98 2.87
C PRO A 59 0.51 -9.04 2.31
N LEU A 60 0.60 -9.05 0.99
CA LEU A 60 1.83 -8.99 0.22
C LEU A 60 2.29 -7.54 0.00
N LEU A 61 1.33 -6.63 -0.19
CA LEU A 61 1.54 -5.20 -0.36
C LEU A 61 0.52 -4.44 0.49
N ILE A 62 0.96 -3.39 1.18
CA ILE A 62 0.10 -2.43 1.88
C ILE A 62 0.48 -1.03 1.41
N ALA A 63 -0.51 -0.20 1.12
CA ALA A 63 -0.34 1.21 0.80
C ALA A 63 -1.18 2.08 1.74
N GLU A 64 -0.58 3.18 2.20
CA GLU A 64 -1.22 4.20 3.02
C GLU A 64 -1.06 5.56 2.33
N VAL A 65 -2.14 6.34 2.29
CA VAL A 65 -2.18 7.69 1.76
C VAL A 65 -1.97 8.65 2.92
N LEU A 66 -0.91 9.42 2.85
CA LEU A 66 -0.55 10.36 3.91
C LEU A 66 -1.53 11.54 3.94
N SER A 67 -1.75 12.02 5.15
CA SER A 67 -2.40 13.29 5.46
C SER A 67 -1.67 13.93 6.63
N ASP A 68 -1.84 15.23 6.88
CA ASP A 68 -1.23 15.87 8.06
C ASP A 68 -1.61 15.19 9.37
N SER A 69 -2.83 14.66 9.43
CA SER A 69 -3.37 14.03 10.64
C SER A 69 -2.81 12.62 10.88
N THR A 70 -2.37 11.91 9.83
CA THR A 70 -1.97 10.50 9.93
C THR A 70 -0.51 10.23 9.57
N GLN A 71 0.19 11.15 8.90
CA GLN A 71 1.51 10.89 8.35
C GLN A 71 2.53 10.42 9.39
N GLY A 72 2.51 11.01 10.59
CA GLY A 72 3.38 10.60 11.69
C GLY A 72 3.10 9.17 12.14
N TYR A 73 1.83 8.76 12.14
CA TYR A 73 1.39 7.42 12.53
C TYR A 73 1.74 6.37 11.45
N ASP A 74 1.49 6.70 10.19
CA ASP A 74 1.73 5.82 9.03
C ASP A 74 3.24 5.57 8.84
N ARG A 75 4.06 6.60 9.01
CA ARG A 75 5.54 6.51 8.91
C ARG A 75 6.18 5.78 10.09
N SER A 76 5.51 5.74 11.25
CA SER A 76 6.07 5.17 12.49
C SER A 76 5.39 3.87 12.91
N LEU A 77 4.30 3.94 13.70
CA LEU A 77 3.71 2.79 14.35
C LEU A 77 3.16 1.77 13.34
N LYS A 78 2.42 2.22 12.32
CA LYS A 78 1.88 1.29 11.31
C LYS A 78 3.02 0.54 10.63
N PHE A 79 4.05 1.24 10.15
CA PHE A 79 5.20 0.59 9.53
C PHE A 79 5.92 -0.37 10.49
N ALA A 80 6.13 0.03 11.76
CA ALA A 80 6.75 -0.81 12.77
C ALA A 80 5.99 -2.12 13.02
N MET A 81 4.66 -2.08 12.92
CA MET A 81 3.79 -3.25 13.07
C MET A 81 3.71 -4.05 11.77
N TYR A 82 3.36 -3.44 10.64
CA TYR A 82 3.21 -4.13 9.35
C TYR A 82 4.48 -4.87 8.92
N ARG A 83 5.68 -4.32 9.17
CA ARG A 83 6.94 -5.02 8.82
C ARG A 83 7.18 -6.33 9.59
N ARG A 84 6.34 -6.65 10.59
CA ARG A 84 6.34 -7.94 11.30
C ARG A 84 5.55 -9.03 10.55
N ILE A 85 4.72 -8.66 9.58
CA ILE A 85 4.01 -9.61 8.70
C ILE A 85 5.06 -10.29 7.82
N ALA A 86 5.12 -11.62 7.86
CA ALA A 86 6.17 -12.38 7.18
C ALA A 86 6.07 -12.27 5.66
N GLU A 87 4.83 -12.20 5.16
CA GLU A 87 4.51 -12.15 3.74
C GLU A 87 4.67 -10.76 3.13
N LEU A 88 4.67 -9.69 3.93
CA LEU A 88 4.73 -8.33 3.43
C LEU A 88 6.04 -8.08 2.68
N ARG A 89 5.91 -7.67 1.41
CA ARG A 89 7.03 -7.36 0.51
C ARG A 89 7.18 -5.88 0.25
N GLU A 90 6.07 -5.15 0.18
CA GLU A 90 6.09 -3.71 -0.09
C GLU A 90 5.13 -2.97 0.84
N TYR A 91 5.66 -1.94 1.51
CA TYR A 91 4.88 -0.94 2.21
C TYR A 91 5.03 0.40 1.49
N VAL A 92 3.93 0.92 0.97
CA VAL A 92 3.90 2.09 0.08
C VAL A 92 3.29 3.26 0.84
N LEU A 93 3.99 4.39 0.86
CA LEU A 93 3.47 5.66 1.36
C LEU A 93 3.25 6.59 0.18
N ILE A 94 2.02 7.09 0.04
CA ILE A 94 1.64 8.03 -1.02
C ILE A 94 1.41 9.39 -0.36
N ASP A 95 2.21 10.37 -0.74
CA ASP A 95 2.07 11.75 -0.28
C ASP A 95 1.41 12.58 -1.39
N PRO A 96 0.10 12.85 -1.29
CA PRO A 96 -0.62 13.59 -2.31
C PRO A 96 -0.24 15.07 -2.37
N ASP A 97 0.19 15.66 -1.27
CA ASP A 97 0.50 17.09 -1.20
C ASP A 97 1.84 17.38 -1.91
N ASN A 98 2.77 16.43 -1.83
CA ASN A 98 4.07 16.50 -2.50
C ASN A 98 4.14 15.73 -3.83
N LEU A 99 3.05 15.09 -4.26
CA LEU A 99 3.00 14.19 -5.42
C LEU A 99 4.15 13.16 -5.41
N SER A 100 4.43 12.60 -4.24
CA SER A 100 5.53 11.65 -4.05
C SER A 100 5.04 10.29 -3.56
N VAL A 101 5.86 9.28 -3.84
CA VAL A 101 5.61 7.91 -3.38
C VAL A 101 6.92 7.32 -2.87
N GLU A 102 6.88 6.77 -1.66
CA GLU A 102 7.98 6.03 -1.05
C GLU A 102 7.59 4.57 -0.92
N VAL A 103 8.44 3.66 -1.39
CA VAL A 103 8.23 2.21 -1.27
C VAL A 103 9.30 1.61 -0.37
N PHE A 104 8.89 1.13 0.79
CA PHE A 104 9.73 0.28 1.63
C PHE A 104 9.61 -1.16 1.15
N ARG A 105 10.67 -1.67 0.52
CA ARG A 105 10.70 -3.00 -0.08
C ARG A 105 11.52 -3.97 0.75
N ARG A 106 10.95 -5.13 1.04
CA ARG A 106 11.64 -6.20 1.78
C ARG A 106 12.57 -6.99 0.85
N ASN A 107 13.87 -6.92 1.10
CA ASN A 107 14.88 -7.68 0.35
C ASN A 107 14.99 -9.14 0.84
N GLU A 108 15.84 -9.93 0.17
CA GLU A 108 16.07 -11.35 0.48
C GLU A 108 16.65 -11.59 1.89
N ARG A 109 17.31 -10.57 2.46
CA ARG A 109 17.83 -10.60 3.84
C ARG A 109 16.76 -10.24 4.88
N GLY A 110 15.54 -9.95 4.45
CA GLY A 110 14.44 -9.54 5.30
C GLY A 110 14.49 -8.09 5.77
N LEU A 111 15.38 -7.26 5.20
CA LEU A 111 15.50 -5.84 5.49
C LEU A 111 14.57 -5.04 4.58
N PHE A 112 14.02 -3.93 5.09
CA PHE A 112 13.24 -2.99 4.29
C PHE A 112 14.12 -1.85 3.79
N GLU A 113 14.22 -1.72 2.47
CA GLU A 113 14.97 -0.67 1.76
C GLU A 113 14.01 0.39 1.25
N LEU A 114 14.38 1.67 1.39
CA LEU A 114 13.61 2.79 0.86
C LEU A 114 13.90 2.96 -0.64
N HIS A 115 12.86 2.90 -1.45
CA HIS A 115 12.87 3.30 -2.85
C HIS A 115 12.01 4.57 -2.98
N ASP A 116 12.65 5.68 -3.27
CA ASP A 116 11.99 6.99 -3.46
C ASP A 116 11.61 7.16 -4.94
N PHE A 117 10.32 7.37 -5.20
CA PHE A 117 9.76 7.62 -6.53
C PHE A 117 9.36 9.09 -6.76
N THR A 118 9.79 10.00 -5.88
CA THR A 118 9.58 11.44 -6.06
C THR A 118 10.16 11.93 -7.39
N GLY A 119 9.33 12.57 -8.22
CA GLY A 119 9.73 13.07 -9.54
C GLY A 119 9.98 11.98 -10.60
N VAL A 120 9.67 10.72 -10.30
CA VAL A 120 9.73 9.62 -11.26
C VAL A 120 8.41 9.54 -12.05
N ALA A 121 8.46 9.10 -13.30
CA ALA A 121 7.26 9.03 -14.15
C ALA A 121 6.36 7.81 -13.87
N GLU A 122 6.94 6.72 -13.35
CA GLU A 122 6.25 5.47 -13.06
C GLU A 122 6.64 4.94 -11.67
N LEU A 123 5.64 4.56 -10.89
CA LEU A 123 5.81 3.79 -9.66
C LEU A 123 5.99 2.31 -10.01
N GLU A 124 7.04 1.67 -9.50
CA GLU A 124 7.23 0.23 -9.61
C GLU A 124 6.79 -0.49 -8.33
N LEU A 125 5.82 -1.39 -8.46
CA LEU A 125 5.36 -2.31 -7.42
C LEU A 125 5.86 -3.72 -7.77
N ALA A 126 7.06 -4.04 -7.32
CA ALA A 126 7.78 -5.26 -7.70
C ALA A 126 7.11 -6.52 -7.15
N SER A 127 6.48 -6.44 -5.97
CA SER A 127 5.80 -7.57 -5.32
C SER A 127 4.66 -8.13 -6.17
N VAL A 128 4.06 -7.29 -7.01
CA VAL A 128 2.98 -7.64 -7.93
C VAL A 128 3.39 -7.51 -9.40
N SER A 129 4.66 -7.20 -9.70
CA SER A 129 5.20 -7.03 -11.05
C SER A 129 4.41 -6.00 -11.87
N LEU A 130 4.14 -4.83 -11.28
CA LEU A 130 3.37 -3.76 -11.91
C LEU A 130 4.19 -2.47 -11.98
N ARG A 131 3.96 -1.71 -13.06
CA ARG A 131 4.36 -0.31 -13.18
C ARG A 131 3.11 0.53 -13.35
N VAL A 132 3.01 1.59 -12.55
CA VAL A 132 1.86 2.50 -12.53
C VAL A 132 2.34 3.87 -12.95
N PRO A 133 1.82 4.45 -14.05
CA PRO A 133 2.10 5.84 -14.39
C PRO A 133 1.69 6.76 -13.24
N MET A 134 2.59 7.63 -12.80
CA MET A 134 2.30 8.57 -11.71
C MET A 134 1.16 9.52 -12.09
N ALA A 135 1.02 9.86 -13.38
CA ALA A 135 -0.09 10.64 -13.89
C ALA A 135 -1.46 9.96 -13.71
N GLU A 136 -1.52 8.62 -13.71
CA GLU A 136 -2.75 7.85 -13.46
C GLU A 136 -3.01 7.73 -11.95
N LEU A 137 -1.96 7.49 -11.17
CA LEU A 137 -2.07 7.46 -9.71
C LEU A 137 -2.59 8.79 -9.15
N PHE A 138 -2.05 9.89 -9.68
CA PHE A 138 -2.42 11.24 -9.27
C PHE A 138 -3.49 11.90 -10.17
N GLU A 139 -4.25 11.12 -10.94
CA GLU A 139 -5.28 11.67 -11.83
C GLU A 139 -6.43 12.32 -11.05
N GLY A 140 -6.87 13.49 -11.51
CA GLY A 140 -8.13 14.11 -11.09
C GLY A 140 -8.08 14.86 -9.76
N VAL A 141 -6.91 15.02 -9.16
CA VAL A 141 -6.80 15.66 -7.86
C VAL A 141 -5.84 16.84 -7.89
N GLU A 142 -6.29 17.94 -7.30
CA GLU A 142 -5.45 19.12 -7.09
C GLU A 142 -4.61 18.91 -5.82
N PRO A 143 -3.29 19.20 -5.85
CA PRO A 143 -2.48 19.21 -4.63
C PRO A 143 -3.13 20.13 -3.61
N GLN A 144 -3.34 19.68 -2.36
CA GLN A 144 -3.82 20.59 -1.34
C GLN A 144 -2.67 21.55 -1.01
N PRO A 145 -2.83 22.88 -1.19
CA PRO A 145 -1.75 23.79 -0.89
C PRO A 145 -1.55 23.83 0.63
N GLY A 146 -0.39 23.35 1.07
CA GLY A 146 0.28 23.70 2.34
C GLY A 146 -0.60 23.76 3.57
N ALA A 147 -0.62 22.66 4.32
CA ALA A 147 -0.91 22.69 5.76
C ALA A 147 0.17 23.42 6.56
#